data_AF-A0A480AQV2-F1
#
_entry.id   AF-A0A480AQV2-F1
#
_cell.length_a   1.000
_cell.length_b   1.000
_cell.length_c   1.000
_cell.angle_alpha   90.00
_cell.angle_beta   90.00
_cell.angle_gamma   90.00
#
_symmetry.space_group_name_H-M   'P 1'
#
loop_
_entity.id
_entity.type
_entity.pdbx_description
1 polymer ?
#
loop_
_entity_poly.entity_id
_entity_poly.type
_entity_poly.pdbx_seq_one_letter_code
_entity_poly.pdbx_strand_id
1 'polypeptide(L)'
;MTDRTPSSTLPLQDTRRQVLAQGALALAALPLLGTPAAAVAATPSTKAVLDHHLGAFAKGLDEIMKDYTAASVILTHDKQYRGTTEIRGFFDGFLKSVKPGFWEAFKISAQAVDGDVAYLVWEAKPFVNQATDTFVIRKGRIAVQTFTAG
;
A
#
# COMPACT_ATOMS: atom_id res chain seq x y z
N MET A 1 47.74 23.83 29.90
CA MET A 1 46.43 24.46 30.15
C MET A 1 45.41 23.35 30.16
N THR A 2 44.97 23.01 31.36
CA THR A 2 44.04 21.93 31.70
C THR A 2 42.65 22.22 31.18
N ASP A 3 41.95 21.20 30.68
CA ASP A 3 40.60 20.99 31.18
C ASP A 3 40.27 19.49 31.27
N ARG A 4 39.83 19.09 32.45
CA ARG A 4 39.36 17.76 32.83
C ARG A 4 37.91 17.96 33.25
N THR A 5 37.00 17.17 32.70
CA THR A 5 35.85 16.72 33.50
C THR A 5 35.34 15.36 33.00
N PRO A 6 35.35 14.31 33.85
CA PRO A 6 34.72 13.04 33.55
C PRO A 6 33.28 12.97 34.09
N SER A 7 32.55 12.00 33.54
CA SER A 7 31.19 11.56 33.86
C SER A 7 30.84 11.55 35.34
N SER A 8 29.61 11.96 35.65
CA SER A 8 28.95 11.71 36.94
C SER A 8 27.67 10.93 36.72
N THR A 9 27.72 9.65 37.10
CA THR A 9 26.58 8.77 37.32
C THR A 9 26.21 8.85 38.80
N LEU A 10 24.95 9.15 39.12
CA LEU A 10 24.38 8.93 40.45
C LEU A 10 22.94 8.40 40.29
N PRO A 11 22.59 7.26 40.92
CA PRO A 11 21.26 6.69 40.87
C PRO A 11 20.32 7.29 41.94
N LEU A 12 19.03 7.42 41.59
CA LEU A 12 17.98 7.97 42.44
C LEU A 12 17.24 6.86 43.22
N GLN A 13 17.53 6.82 44.53
CA GLN A 13 16.62 6.69 45.68
C GLN A 13 15.66 5.50 45.84
N ASP A 14 16.05 4.64 46.79
CA ASP A 14 15.39 4.39 48.09
C ASP A 14 13.86 4.18 48.23
N THR A 15 13.49 2.90 48.26
CA THR A 15 12.81 2.17 49.34
C THR A 15 11.77 2.86 50.25
N ARG A 16 10.48 2.68 49.88
CA ARG A 16 9.38 2.08 50.68
C ARG A 16 9.24 2.45 52.18
N ARG A 17 8.13 3.13 52.55
CA ARG A 17 7.14 2.64 53.56
C ARG A 17 5.90 3.53 53.78
N GLN A 18 4.78 2.83 54.01
CA GLN A 18 3.56 3.15 54.78
C GLN A 18 2.56 4.13 54.12
N VAL A 19 1.23 3.95 54.19
CA VAL A 19 0.34 3.57 55.31
C VAL A 19 -0.96 2.92 54.78
N LEU A 20 -1.53 1.97 55.54
CA LEU A 20 -2.89 1.43 55.39
C LEU A 20 -3.93 2.43 55.93
N ALA A 21 -4.96 2.78 55.14
CA ALA A 21 -6.18 3.39 55.69
C ALA A 21 -7.42 3.08 54.83
N GLN A 22 -8.29 2.26 55.40
CA GLN A 22 -9.75 2.39 55.53
C GLN A 22 -10.64 2.52 54.28
N GLY A 23 -11.75 1.77 54.32
CA GLY A 23 -12.70 1.58 53.25
C GLY A 23 -13.63 2.78 53.00
N ALA A 24 -14.11 2.82 51.76
CA ALA A 24 -15.30 3.54 51.35
C ALA A 24 -16.03 2.69 50.30
N LEU A 25 -17.31 2.43 50.54
CA LEU A 25 -18.25 1.89 49.56
C LEU A 25 -18.23 2.79 48.31
N ALA A 26 -17.76 2.27 47.18
CA ALA A 26 -17.97 2.90 45.89
C ALA A 26 -19.29 2.39 45.30
N LEU A 27 -20.27 3.29 45.12
CA LEU A 27 -21.44 3.02 44.28
C LEU A 27 -20.96 2.59 42.89
N ALA A 28 -21.50 1.50 42.38
CA ALA A 28 -21.27 1.04 41.02
C ALA A 28 -21.77 2.11 40.02
N ALA A 29 -20.84 2.83 39.42
CA ALA A 29 -21.11 3.60 38.21
C ALA A 29 -21.25 2.60 37.05
N LEU A 30 -22.46 2.50 36.50
CA LEU A 30 -22.70 1.81 35.23
C LEU A 30 -21.85 2.51 34.15
N PRO A 31 -21.02 1.78 33.38
CA PRO A 31 -20.38 2.39 32.23
C PRO A 31 -21.47 2.73 31.21
N LEU A 32 -21.60 4.01 30.86
CA LEU A 32 -22.17 4.37 29.57
C LEU A 32 -21.29 3.69 28.53
N LEU A 33 -21.83 2.65 27.89
CA LEU A 33 -21.24 2.04 26.71
C LEU A 33 -21.13 3.12 25.64
N GLY A 34 -20.01 3.83 25.63
CA GLY A 34 -19.57 4.58 24.47
C GLY A 34 -19.47 3.57 23.34
N THR A 35 -20.32 3.73 22.33
CA THR A 35 -20.18 3.01 21.07
C THR A 35 -18.72 3.16 20.62
N PRO A 36 -17.98 2.06 20.39
CA PRO A 36 -16.66 2.20 19.79
C PRO A 36 -16.89 2.90 18.45
N ALA A 37 -16.29 4.08 18.29
CA ALA A 37 -16.19 4.72 16.99
C ALA A 37 -15.65 3.66 16.04
N ALA A 38 -16.45 3.27 15.06
CA ALA A 38 -16.04 2.31 14.04
C ALA A 38 -14.68 2.76 13.55
N ALA A 39 -13.65 1.91 13.70
CA ALA A 39 -12.32 2.21 13.23
C ALA A 39 -12.44 2.60 11.75
N VAL A 40 -12.25 3.89 11.46
CA VAL A 40 -12.27 4.38 10.08
C VAL A 40 -11.11 3.67 9.42
N ALA A 41 -11.40 2.68 8.57
CA ALA A 41 -10.37 1.86 7.95
C ALA A 41 -9.36 2.79 7.28
N ALA A 42 -8.09 2.68 7.68
CA ALA A 42 -7.04 3.49 7.11
C ALA A 42 -7.00 3.27 5.60
N THR A 43 -6.90 4.35 4.83
CA THR A 43 -6.77 4.24 3.38
C THR A 43 -5.47 3.49 3.04
N PRO A 44 -5.50 2.48 2.16
CA PRO A 44 -4.30 1.77 1.74
C PRO A 44 -3.20 2.71 1.22
N SER A 45 -1.95 2.43 1.58
CA SER A 45 -0.80 3.17 1.06
C SER A 45 -0.56 2.86 -0.43
N THR A 46 0.19 3.73 -1.11
CA THR A 46 0.62 3.53 -2.52
C THR A 46 1.27 2.16 -2.71
N LYS A 47 2.20 1.79 -1.83
CA LYS A 47 2.85 0.48 -1.86
C LYS A 47 1.87 -0.68 -1.66
N ALA A 48 0.93 -0.56 -0.72
CA ALA A 48 -0.06 -1.61 -0.49
C ALA A 48 -0.98 -1.83 -1.70
N VAL A 49 -1.38 -0.75 -2.38
CA VAL A 49 -2.17 -0.84 -3.61
C VAL A 49 -1.35 -1.46 -4.74
N LEU A 50 -0.09 -1.05 -4.92
CA LEU A 50 0.80 -1.63 -5.93
C LEU A 50 1.04 -3.13 -5.70
N ASP A 51 1.32 -3.53 -4.45
CA ASP A 51 1.55 -4.93 -4.09
C ASP A 51 0.30 -5.78 -4.34
N HIS A 52 -0.89 -5.26 -3.99
CA HIS A 52 -2.16 -5.90 -4.31
C HIS A 52 -2.32 -6.04 -5.83
N HIS A 53 -2.09 -4.97 -6.58
CA HIS A 53 -2.27 -4.93 -8.03
C HIS A 53 -1.38 -5.95 -8.75
N LEU A 54 -0.11 -6.04 -8.38
CA LEU A 54 0.83 -7.02 -8.94
C LEU A 54 0.43 -8.46 -8.58
N GLY A 55 0.00 -8.70 -7.34
CA GLY A 55 -0.48 -10.01 -6.92
C GLY A 55 -1.83 -10.40 -7.54
N ALA A 56 -2.65 -9.44 -7.94
CA ALA A 56 -3.97 -9.67 -8.51
C ALA A 56 -3.92 -10.38 -9.87
N PHE A 57 -2.82 -10.25 -10.63
CA PHE A 57 -2.64 -10.97 -11.89
C PHE A 57 -2.73 -12.49 -11.73
N ALA A 58 -2.25 -13.04 -10.62
CA ALA A 58 -2.36 -14.47 -10.33
C ALA A 58 -3.79 -14.92 -9.96
N LYS A 59 -4.66 -13.98 -9.57
CA LYS A 59 -6.06 -14.25 -9.20
C LYS A 59 -7.04 -13.97 -10.34
N GLY A 60 -6.62 -13.21 -11.35
CA GLY A 60 -7.37 -12.94 -12.56
C GLY A 60 -8.05 -11.57 -12.60
N LEU A 61 -8.75 -11.32 -13.72
CA LEU A 61 -9.27 -10.01 -14.11
C LEU A 61 -10.14 -9.33 -13.04
N ASP A 62 -11.00 -10.08 -12.36
CA ASP A 62 -11.88 -9.52 -11.33
C ASP A 62 -11.13 -8.96 -10.13
N GLU A 63 -10.00 -9.57 -9.76
CA GLU A 63 -9.15 -9.05 -8.70
C GLU A 63 -8.42 -7.80 -9.14
N ILE A 64 -7.87 -7.79 -10.36
CA ILE A 64 -7.17 -6.61 -10.95
C ILE A 64 -8.09 -5.39 -10.93
N MET A 65 -9.36 -5.59 -11.29
CA MET A 65 -10.33 -4.50 -11.37
C MET A 65 -10.69 -3.87 -10.01
N LYS A 66 -10.37 -4.52 -8.88
CA LYS A 66 -10.63 -3.96 -7.54
C LYS A 66 -9.78 -2.72 -7.23
N ASP A 67 -8.67 -2.54 -7.94
CA ASP A 67 -7.78 -1.38 -7.77
C ASP A 67 -8.26 -0.14 -8.53
N TYR A 68 -9.22 -0.29 -9.45
CA TYR A 68 -9.72 0.79 -10.32
C TYR A 68 -11.11 1.27 -9.89
N THR A 69 -11.46 2.47 -10.35
CA THR A 69 -12.75 3.11 -10.16
C THR A 69 -13.29 3.67 -11.47
N ALA A 70 -14.54 4.14 -11.48
CA ALA A 70 -15.11 4.80 -12.65
C ALA A 70 -14.37 6.09 -13.06
N ALA A 71 -13.60 6.70 -12.15
CA ALA A 71 -12.79 7.89 -12.42
C ALA A 71 -11.36 7.57 -12.90
N SER A 72 -10.99 6.29 -12.93
CA SER A 72 -9.63 5.88 -13.30
C SER A 72 -9.37 6.00 -14.80
N VAL A 73 -8.09 6.16 -15.17
CA VAL A 73 -7.66 6.17 -16.57
C VAL A 73 -6.35 5.42 -16.76
N ILE A 74 -6.24 4.67 -17.86
CA ILE A 74 -4.97 4.18 -18.40
C ILE A 74 -4.58 5.01 -19.62
N LEU A 75 -3.35 5.48 -19.66
CA LEU A 75 -2.77 6.24 -20.77
C LEU A 75 -1.67 5.40 -21.44
N THR A 76 -1.83 5.08 -22.71
CA THR A 76 -0.81 4.44 -23.54
C THR A 76 -0.36 5.40 -24.65
N HIS A 77 0.62 4.99 -25.46
CA HIS A 77 1.11 5.82 -26.56
C HIS A 77 0.06 6.02 -27.67
N ASP A 78 -0.89 5.09 -27.80
CA ASP A 78 -1.88 5.01 -28.87
C ASP A 78 -3.32 5.28 -28.41
N LYS A 79 -3.65 5.02 -27.14
CA LYS A 79 -5.02 5.11 -26.64
C LYS A 79 -5.09 5.53 -25.17
N GLN A 80 -6.26 6.04 -24.79
CA GLN A 80 -6.63 6.28 -23.41
C GLN A 80 -7.85 5.41 -23.08
N TYR A 81 -7.82 4.71 -21.95
CA TYR A 81 -8.90 3.85 -21.48
C TYR A 81 -9.48 4.46 -20.20
N ARG A 82 -10.74 4.86 -20.23
CA ARG A 82 -11.40 5.62 -19.15
C ARG A 82 -12.47 4.79 -18.47
N GLY A 83 -12.44 4.82 -17.14
CA GLY A 83 -13.39 4.12 -16.29
C GLY A 83 -13.23 2.59 -16.33
N THR A 84 -13.99 1.91 -15.47
CA THR A 84 -13.83 0.47 -15.25
C THR A 84 -14.12 -0.38 -16.48
N THR A 85 -15.06 0.02 -17.34
CA THR A 85 -15.42 -0.76 -18.54
C THR A 85 -14.28 -0.83 -19.55
N GLU A 86 -13.69 0.30 -19.92
CA GLU A 86 -12.59 0.32 -20.90
C GLU A 86 -11.30 -0.27 -20.32
N ILE A 87 -11.02 0.01 -19.05
CA ILE A 87 -9.86 -0.55 -18.33
C ILE A 87 -9.98 -2.08 -18.22
N ARG A 88 -11.18 -2.60 -17.95
CA ARG A 88 -11.42 -4.05 -17.96
C ARG A 88 -11.14 -4.65 -19.34
N GLY A 89 -11.55 -3.97 -20.41
CA GLY A 89 -11.24 -4.39 -21.78
C GLY A 89 -9.74 -4.40 -22.08
N PHE A 90 -8.99 -3.42 -21.58
CA PHE A 90 -7.52 -3.38 -21.69
C PHE A 90 -6.88 -4.61 -21.03
N PHE A 91 -7.20 -4.88 -19.76
CA PHE A 91 -6.61 -6.02 -19.05
C PHE A 91 -7.09 -7.38 -19.58
N ASP A 92 -8.36 -7.51 -19.99
CA ASP A 92 -8.86 -8.72 -20.63
C ASP A 92 -8.10 -9.02 -21.93
N GLY A 93 -7.88 -7.99 -22.76
CA GLY A 93 -7.05 -8.08 -23.97
C GLY A 93 -5.61 -8.49 -23.66
N PHE A 94 -4.99 -7.84 -22.66
CA PHE A 94 -3.64 -8.19 -22.21
C PHE A 94 -3.56 -9.65 -21.77
N LEU A 95 -4.41 -10.09 -20.83
CA LEU A 95 -4.41 -11.45 -20.30
C LEU A 95 -4.65 -12.52 -21.38
N LYS A 96 -5.49 -12.23 -22.37
CA LYS A 96 -5.71 -13.12 -23.52
C LYS A 96 -4.53 -13.16 -24.51
N SER A 97 -3.71 -12.11 -24.54
CA SER A 97 -2.54 -12.02 -25.41
C SER A 97 -1.31 -12.77 -24.87
N VAL A 98 -1.30 -13.06 -23.57
CA VAL A 98 -0.23 -13.76 -22.87
C VAL A 98 -0.04 -15.16 -23.47
N LYS A 99 1.21 -15.50 -23.81
CA LYS A 99 1.61 -16.81 -24.35
C LYS A 99 2.14 -17.72 -23.24
N PRO A 100 2.11 -19.06 -23.42
CA PRO A 100 2.78 -19.98 -22.50
C PRO A 100 4.25 -19.58 -22.28
N GLY A 101 4.72 -19.60 -21.03
CA GLY A 101 6.07 -19.17 -20.67
C GLY A 101 6.21 -17.68 -20.32
N PHE A 102 5.18 -16.86 -20.57
CA PHE A 102 5.24 -15.42 -20.29
C PHE A 102 5.40 -15.11 -18.80
N TRP A 103 4.60 -15.75 -17.94
CA TRP A 103 4.62 -15.48 -16.50
C TRP A 103 5.89 -16.00 -15.84
N GLU A 104 6.45 -17.09 -16.36
CA GLU A 104 7.75 -17.62 -15.96
C GLU A 104 8.90 -16.68 -16.35
N ALA A 105 8.75 -15.96 -17.46
CA ALA A 105 9.70 -14.96 -17.91
C ALA A 105 9.51 -13.58 -17.27
N PHE A 106 8.34 -13.32 -16.67
CA PHE A 106 7.99 -12.02 -16.09
C PHE A 106 8.93 -11.68 -14.94
N LYS A 107 9.58 -10.53 -15.03
CA LYS A 107 10.51 -10.03 -14.02
C LYS A 107 10.38 -8.53 -13.88
N ILE A 108 10.28 -8.09 -12.62
CA ILE A 108 10.38 -6.67 -12.26
C ILE A 108 11.87 -6.32 -12.16
N SER A 109 12.33 -5.38 -12.98
CA SER A 109 13.72 -4.92 -13.01
C SER A 109 13.95 -3.64 -12.21
N ALA A 110 12.92 -2.81 -12.04
CA ALA A 110 12.96 -1.64 -11.17
C ALA A 110 11.57 -1.34 -10.59
N GLN A 111 11.55 -0.85 -9.36
CA GLN A 111 10.34 -0.35 -8.70
C GLN A 111 10.71 0.82 -7.79
N ALA A 112 9.89 1.86 -7.79
CA ALA A 112 10.02 3.00 -6.88
C ALA A 112 8.64 3.48 -6.42
N VAL A 113 8.55 3.98 -5.20
CA VAL A 113 7.35 4.59 -4.65
C VAL A 113 7.74 5.90 -3.99
N ASP A 114 7.06 6.98 -4.36
CA ASP A 114 7.22 8.30 -3.77
C ASP A 114 5.85 8.98 -3.66
N GLY A 115 5.43 9.31 -2.43
CA GLY A 115 4.10 9.86 -2.16
C GLY A 115 2.97 9.02 -2.73
N ASP A 116 2.18 9.61 -3.63
CA ASP A 116 1.06 8.97 -4.31
C ASP A 116 1.45 8.28 -5.63
N VAL A 117 2.74 8.27 -5.99
CA VAL A 117 3.23 7.72 -7.25
C VAL A 117 3.97 6.41 -7.03
N ALA A 118 3.68 5.42 -7.86
CA ALA A 118 4.47 4.22 -8.02
C ALA A 118 5.00 4.10 -9.45
N TYR A 119 6.26 3.72 -9.59
CA TYR A 119 6.92 3.46 -10.86
C TYR A 119 7.38 2.00 -10.92
N LEU A 120 7.24 1.39 -12.08
CA LEU A 120 7.58 0.00 -12.33
C LEU A 120 8.27 -0.14 -13.70
N VAL A 121 9.35 -0.91 -13.75
CA VAL A 121 9.92 -1.44 -15.00
C VAL A 121 9.94 -2.96 -14.90
N TRP A 122 9.49 -3.61 -15.94
CA TRP A 122 9.47 -5.07 -16.02
C TRP A 122 9.78 -5.56 -17.43
N GLU A 123 10.13 -6.83 -17.54
CA GLU A 123 10.38 -7.53 -18.79
C GLU A 123 9.74 -8.92 -18.74
N ALA A 124 9.49 -9.50 -19.91
CA ALA A 124 9.03 -10.89 -20.06
C ALA A 124 9.58 -11.48 -21.36
N LYS A 125 10.90 -11.68 -21.44
CA LYS A 125 11.57 -12.08 -22.69
C LYS A 125 11.24 -13.53 -23.08
N PRO A 126 11.03 -13.84 -24.38
CA PRO A 126 11.19 -12.97 -25.55
C PRO A 126 9.91 -12.18 -25.93
N PHE A 127 8.87 -12.21 -25.09
CA PHE A 127 7.56 -11.63 -25.41
C PHE A 127 7.53 -10.11 -25.29
N VAL A 128 8.19 -9.56 -24.27
CA VAL A 128 8.32 -8.13 -23.99
C VAL A 128 9.78 -7.87 -23.60
N ASN A 129 10.48 -7.02 -24.34
CA ASN A 129 11.87 -6.70 -24.02
C ASN A 129 11.96 -5.80 -22.80
N GLN A 130 11.08 -4.80 -22.74
CA GLN A 130 10.93 -3.90 -21.61
C GLN A 130 9.56 -3.24 -21.64
N ALA A 131 8.93 -3.15 -20.48
CA ALA A 131 7.73 -2.37 -20.26
C ALA A 131 7.86 -1.52 -19.01
N THR A 132 7.08 -0.45 -18.95
CA THR A 132 7.02 0.40 -17.77
C THR A 132 5.60 0.84 -17.49
N ASP A 133 5.29 0.91 -16.20
CA ASP A 133 4.06 1.44 -15.66
C ASP A 133 4.35 2.57 -14.68
N THR A 134 3.53 3.61 -14.70
CA THR A 134 3.48 4.61 -13.63
C THR A 134 2.06 4.70 -13.11
N PHE A 135 1.88 4.58 -11.80
CA PHE A 135 0.60 4.64 -11.13
C PHE A 135 0.51 5.86 -10.25
N VAL A 136 -0.62 6.58 -10.30
CA VAL A 136 -1.00 7.61 -9.32
C VAL A 136 -2.13 7.05 -8.47
N ILE A 137 -1.90 6.93 -7.16
CA ILE A 137 -2.82 6.32 -6.20
C ILE A 137 -3.55 7.40 -5.41
N ARG A 138 -4.88 7.42 -5.49
CA ARG A 138 -5.70 8.36 -4.72
C ARG A 138 -6.79 7.60 -4.00
N LYS A 139 -6.96 7.88 -2.71
CA LYS A 139 -7.97 7.23 -1.85
C LYS A 139 -7.91 5.69 -1.92
N GLY A 140 -6.69 5.13 -1.98
CA GLY A 140 -6.48 3.67 -1.97
C GLY A 140 -6.86 2.96 -3.27
N ARG A 141 -6.90 3.70 -4.39
CA ARG A 141 -7.23 3.20 -5.72
C ARG A 141 -6.31 3.83 -6.77
N ILE A 142 -6.07 3.13 -7.87
CA ILE A 142 -5.32 3.62 -9.02
C ILE A 142 -6.18 4.66 -9.74
N ALA A 143 -5.80 5.92 -9.65
CA ALA A 143 -6.46 7.03 -10.35
C ALA A 143 -5.95 7.15 -11.79
N VAL A 144 -4.64 7.00 -11.98
CA VAL A 144 -4.00 7.04 -13.29
C VAL A 144 -3.00 5.89 -13.36
N GLN A 145 -2.96 5.22 -14.50
CA GLN A 145 -1.84 4.37 -14.90
C GLN A 145 -1.34 4.86 -16.26
N THR A 146 -0.04 4.95 -16.45
CA THR A 146 0.57 5.03 -17.79
C THR A 146 1.21 3.70 -18.12
N PHE A 147 1.15 3.26 -19.37
CA PHE A 147 1.77 2.01 -19.79
C PHE A 147 2.42 2.14 -21.17
N THR A 148 3.63 1.59 -21.31
CA THR A 148 4.25 1.34 -22.62
C THR A 148 5.12 0.10 -22.56
N ALA A 149 5.31 -0.56 -23.71
CA ALA A 149 6.15 -1.74 -23.88
C ALA A 149 6.89 -1.67 -25.23
N GLY A 150 8.09 -2.25 -25.28
CA GLY A 150 8.93 -2.42 -26.47
C GLY A 150 9.78 -3.69 -26.42
#